data_AF-A0A8T5AUH1-F1
#
_entry.id   AF-A0A8T5AUH1-F1
#
_cell.length_a   1.000
_cell.length_b   1.000
_cell.length_c   1.000
_cell.angle_alpha   90.00
_cell.angle_beta   90.00
_cell.angle_gamma   90.00
#
_symmetry.space_group_name_H-M   'P 1'
#
loop_
_entity.id
_entity.type
_entity.pdbx_description
1 polymer ?
#
loop_
_entity_poly.entity_id
_entity_poly.type
_entity_poly.pdbx_seq_one_letter_code
_entity_poly.pdbx_strand_id
1 'polypeptide(L)' 'MNGRKINIFYLLSFICTIFLIAYISLIFLPQAASYVEYPGIRLFMIAIIALLLIAAGIQLFLLVKPPQSEE' A
#
# COMPACT_ATOMS: atom_id res chain seq x y z
N MET A 1 -0.40 4.79 -32.00
CA MET A 1 -0.04 3.96 -30.82
C MET A 1 -0.42 4.76 -29.58
N ASN A 2 -1.61 4.52 -29.02
CA ASN A 2 -2.15 5.34 -27.92
C ASN A 2 -1.28 5.19 -26.68
N GLY A 3 -0.47 6.21 -26.38
CA GLY A 3 0.32 6.27 -25.15
C GLY A 3 -0.63 6.43 -23.97
N ARG A 4 -0.83 5.36 -23.18
CA ARG A 4 -1.46 5.48 -21.87
C ARG A 4 -0.68 6.52 -21.06
N LYS A 5 -1.29 7.65 -20.74
CA LYS A 5 -0.78 8.60 -19.76
C LYS A 5 -0.88 7.95 -18.37
N ILE A 6 0.09 7.09 -18.05
CA ILE A 6 0.23 6.48 -16.73
C ILE A 6 0.66 7.61 -15.79
N ASN A 7 -0.14 7.88 -14.76
CA ASN A 7 0.18 8.93 -13.81
C ASN A 7 1.33 8.45 -12.90
N ILE A 8 2.55 8.95 -13.14
CA ILE A 8 3.78 8.54 -12.42
C ILE A 8 3.60 8.64 -10.90
N PHE A 9 2.80 9.61 -10.42
CA PHE A 9 2.53 9.80 -8.99
C PHE A 9 1.83 8.57 -8.37
N TYR A 10 0.80 8.04 -9.04
CA TYR A 10 0.10 6.84 -8.56
C TYR A 10 1.00 5.60 -8.64
N LEU A 11 1.83 5.49 -9.68
CA LEU A 11 2.78 4.39 -9.85
C LEU A 11 3.82 4.37 -8.72
N LEU A 12 4.45 5.53 -8.44
CA LEU A 12 5.45 5.67 -7.38
C LEU A 12 4.84 5.39 -6.01
N SER A 13 3.67 5.96 -5.74
CA SER A 13 2.97 5.74 -4.49
C SER A 13 2.59 4.26 -4.33
N PHE A 14 2.23 3.56 -5.40
CA PHE A 14 1.91 2.12 -5.35
C PHE A 14 3.14 1.28 -5.00
N ILE A 15 4.28 1.56 -5.64
CA ILE A 15 5.56 0.89 -5.32
C ILE A 15 5.93 1.13 -3.85
N CYS A 16 5.78 2.36 -3.36
CA CYS A 16 6.05 2.70 -1.96
C CYS A 16 5.14 1.91 -1.00
N THR A 17 3.84 1.81 -1.29
CA THR A 17 2.88 1.01 -0.52
C THR A 17 3.28 -0.47 -0.46
N ILE A 18 3.67 -1.06 -1.60
CA ILE A 18 4.15 -2.45 -1.66
C ILE A 18 5.39 -2.65 -0.79
N PHE A 19 6.37 -1.76 -0.88
CA PHE A 19 7.58 -1.80 -0.06
C PHE A 19 7.26 -1.71 1.43
N LEU A 20 6.32 -0.84 1.82
CA LEU A 20 5.90 -0.68 3.20
C LEU A 20 5.23 -1.95 3.75
N ILE A 21 4.33 -2.57 2.98
CA ILE A 21 3.68 -3.84 3.36
C ILE A 21 4.72 -4.96 3.54
N ALA A 22 5.67 -5.07 2.61
CA ALA A 22 6.75 -6.05 2.68
C ALA A 22 7.64 -5.82 3.91
N TYR A 23 8.01 -4.57 4.19
CA TYR A 23 8.80 -4.20 5.36
C TYR A 23 8.07 -4.55 6.66
N ILE A 24 6.79 -4.18 6.78
CA ILE A 24 6.01 -4.46 7.99
C ILE A 24 5.88 -5.97 8.22
N SER A 25 5.60 -6.73 7.16
CA SER A 25 5.36 -8.18 7.28
C SER A 25 6.64 -8.98 7.53
N LEU A 26 7.73 -8.68 6.81
CA LEU A 26 8.95 -9.48 6.82
C LEU A 26 9.99 -9.03 7.84
N ILE A 27 9.99 -7.74 8.21
CA ILE A 27 11.00 -7.17 9.11
C ILE A 27 10.33 -6.77 10.42
N PHE A 28 9.31 -5.91 10.37
CA PHE A 28 8.74 -5.34 11.59
C PHE A 28 8.04 -6.39 12.46
N LEU A 29 7.14 -7.21 11.91
CA LEU A 29 6.44 -8.25 12.66
C LEU A 29 7.38 -9.24 13.38
N PRO A 30 8.35 -9.88 12.71
CA PRO A 30 9.24 -10.82 13.39
C PRO A 30 10.18 -10.14 14.38
N GLN A 31 10.61 -8.90 14.15
CA GLN A 31 11.35 -8.14 15.17
C GLN A 31 10.47 -7.79 16.38
N ALA A 32 9.20 -7.46 16.14
CA ALA A 32 8.22 -7.17 17.18
C ALA A 32 7.85 -8.41 18.03
N ALA A 33 8.12 -9.63 17.55
CA ALA A 33 7.85 -10.88 18.26
C ALA A 33 8.62 -11.02 19.57
N SER A 34 9.69 -10.24 19.76
CA SER A 34 10.49 -10.23 21.00
C SER A 34 9.87 -9.37 22.11
N TYR A 35 8.81 -8.61 21.82
CA TYR A 35 8.18 -7.71 22.79
C TYR A 35 6.95 -8.34 23.44
N VAL A 36 6.75 -8.08 24.73
CA VAL A 36 5.65 -8.63 25.55
C VAL A 36 4.26 -8.22 25.03
N GLU A 37 4.15 -7.08 24.36
CA GLU A 37 2.89 -6.54 23.81
C GLU A 37 2.57 -6.99 22.38
N TYR A 38 3.28 -8.02 21.90
CA TYR A 38 3.13 -8.58 20.56
C TYR A 38 1.68 -8.79 20.06
N PRO A 39 0.72 -9.30 20.85
CA PRO A 39 -0.64 -9.50 20.33
C PRO A 39 -1.35 -8.18 19.95
N GLY A 40 -1.13 -7.10 20.71
CA GLY A 40 -1.71 -5.78 20.41
C GLY A 40 -1.08 -5.15 19.18
N ILE A 41 0.26 -5.19 19.11
CA ILE A 41 1.05 -4.66 17.99
C ILE A 41 0.70 -5.41 16.70
N ARG A 42 0.54 -6.74 16.77
CA ARG A 42 0.19 -7.59 15.64
C ARG A 42 -1.19 -7.22 15.07
N LEU A 43 -2.20 -7.05 15.92
CA LEU A 43 -3.55 -6.67 15.47
C LEU A 43 -3.53 -5.31 14.78
N PHE A 44 -2.84 -4.33 15.38
CA PHE A 44 -2.71 -2.99 14.83
C PHE A 44 -1.97 -2.97 13.48
N MET A 45 -0.86 -3.71 13.37
CA MET A 45 -0.11 -3.82 12.12
C MET A 45 -0.90 -4.51 11.02
N ILE A 46 -1.68 -5.55 11.33
CA ILE A 46 -2.59 -6.18 10.36
C ILE A 46 -3.64 -5.18 9.88
N ALA A 47 -4.20 -4.36 10.76
CA ALA A 47 -5.14 -3.30 10.38
C ALA A 47 -4.50 -2.27 9.44
N ILE A 48 -3.26 -1.84 9.72
CA ILE A 48 -2.49 -0.96 8.83
C ILE A 48 -2.24 -1.60 7.47
N ILE A 49 -1.81 -2.87 7.42
CA ILE A 49 -1.60 -3.59 6.16
C ILE A 49 -2.91 -3.67 5.36
N ALA A 50 -4.03 -3.96 6.01
CA ALA A 50 -5.34 -3.97 5.36
C ALA A 50 -5.69 -2.61 4.76
N LEU A 51 -5.44 -1.52 5.51
CA LEU A 51 -5.66 -0.15 5.02
C LEU A 51 -4.76 0.18 3.82
N LEU A 52 -3.49 -0.23 3.88
CA LEU A 52 -2.52 -0.05 2.81
C LEU A 52 -2.90 -0.84 1.55
N LEU A 53 -3.45 -2.05 1.70
CA LEU A 53 -3.97 -2.83 0.56
C LEU A 53 -5.18 -2.14 -0.10
N ILE A 54 -6.08 -1.56 0.70
CA ILE A 54 -7.20 -0.77 0.18
C ILE A 54 -6.66 0.45 -0.59
N ALA A 55 -5.71 1.19 -0.01
CA ALA A 55 -5.08 2.33 -0.66
C ALA A 55 -4.39 1.93 -1.97
N ALA A 56 -3.62 0.84 -1.97
CA ALA A 56 -2.97 0.29 -3.16
C ALA A 56 -3.98 -0.07 -4.25
N GLY A 57 -5.12 -0.66 -3.88
CA GLY A 57 -6.23 -0.94 -4.79
C GLY A 57 -6.84 0.33 -5.41
N ILE A 58 -7.07 1.37 -4.61
CA ILE A 58 -7.56 2.67 -5.08
C ILE A 58 -6.55 3.32 -6.04
N GLN A 59 -5.26 3.28 -5.70
CA GLN A 59 -4.17 3.80 -6.54
C GLN A 59 -4.11 3.06 -7.89
N LEU A 60 -4.26 1.74 -7.89
CA LEU A 60 -4.34 0.91 -9.10
C LEU A 60 -5.58 1.25 -9.93
N PHE A 61 -6.74 1.44 -9.27
CA PHE A 61 -7.99 1.79 -9.93
C PHE A 61 -7.91 3.16 -10.62
N LEU A 62 -7.37 4.17 -9.94
CA LEU A 62 -7.12 5.52 -10.50
C LEU A 62 -6.07 5.51 -11.61
N LEU A 63 -5.11 4.58 -11.57
CA LEU A 63 -4.12 4.41 -12.62
C LEU A 63 -4.73 3.83 -13.91
N VAL A 64 -5.69 2.90 -13.79
CA VAL A 64 -6.37 2.27 -14.92
C VAL A 64 -7.49 3.14 -15.46
N LYS A 65 -8.21 3.84 -14.58
CA LYS A 65 -9.29 4.77 -14.93
C LYS A 65 -8.79 6.19 -14.63
N PRO A 66 -8.06 6.83 -15.55
CA PRO A 66 -7.71 8.24 -15.37
C PRO A 66 -9.03 9.00 -15.15
N PRO A 67 -9.09 9.93 -14.17
CA PRO A 67 -10.26 10.81 -14.06
C PRO A 67 -10.46 11.42 -15.44
N GLN A 68 -11.61 11.11 -16.06
CA GLN A 68 -12.07 11.90 -17.18
C GLN A 68 -12.15 13.31 -16.61
N SER A 69 -11.30 14.20 -17.09
CA SER A 69 -11.51 15.62 -16.88
C SER A 69 -12.94 15.88 -17.33
N GLU A 70 -13.85 16.08 -16.39
CA GLU A 70 -15.13 16.71 -16.68
C GLU A 70 -14.74 18.13 -17.15
N GLU A 71 -14.66 18.28 -18.48
CA GLU A 71 -14.75 19.56 -19.18
C GLU A 71 -16.17 20.13 -19.04
#